data_AF-A0A3D5PT78-F1
#
_entry.id   AF-A0A3D5PT78-F1
#
_cell.length_a   1.000
_cell.length_b   1.000
_cell.length_c   1.000
_cell.angle_alpha   90.00
_cell.angle_beta   90.00
_cell.angle_gamma   90.00
#
_symmetry.space_group_name_H-M   'P 1'
#
loop_
_entity.id
_entity.type
_entity.pdbx_description
1 polymer ?
#
loop_
_entity_poly.entity_id
_entity_poly.type
_entity_poly.pdbx_seq_one_letter_code
_entity_poly.pdbx_strand_id
1 'polypeptide(L)'
;MEHNYLFDGVAVLIILWFIKSYFLGRASTEEEKFLYREAPRWLLYFTSGLVCVTLLMMVSVDFGMVPGIPQESTFRLTVASLLLWLAMALYTRWNWGVHIADRDLRGKNNRKMLLLLLLMAFLASTL
;
A
#
# COMPACT_ATOMS: atom_id res chain seq x y z
N MET A 1 24.40 -15.71 -5.31
CA MET A 1 23.67 -14.51 -4.86
C MET A 1 23.15 -14.85 -3.47
N GLU A 2 23.52 -14.09 -2.44
CA GLU A 2 22.96 -14.30 -1.10
C GLU A 2 21.46 -13.99 -1.16
N HIS A 3 20.64 -15.01 -0.95
CA HIS A 3 19.18 -14.86 -0.94
C HIS A 3 18.79 -14.03 0.29
N ASN A 4 18.24 -12.84 0.07
CA ASN A 4 17.69 -12.01 1.13
C ASN A 4 16.30 -12.51 1.55
N TYR A 5 16.25 -13.69 2.18
CA TYR A 5 15.03 -14.30 2.75
C TYR A 5 14.23 -13.35 3.67
N LEU A 6 14.91 -12.35 4.24
CA LEU A 6 14.31 -11.36 5.13
C LEU A 6 13.40 -10.37 4.36
N PHE A 7 13.72 -10.06 3.11
CA PHE A 7 12.91 -9.18 2.26
C PHE A 7 11.64 -9.91 1.78
N ASP A 8 11.76 -11.19 1.48
CA ASP A 8 10.65 -12.06 1.06
C ASP A 8 9.62 -12.28 2.18
N GLY A 9 10.09 -12.50 3.42
CA GLY A 9 9.22 -12.64 4.58
C GLY A 9 8.38 -11.38 4.83
N VAL A 10 8.97 -10.21 4.64
CA VAL A 10 8.25 -8.92 4.76
C VAL A 10 7.19 -8.78 3.68
N ALA A 11 7.49 -9.12 2.42
CA ALA A 11 6.52 -9.07 1.33
C ALA A 11 5.30 -9.97 1.60
N VAL A 12 5.53 -11.21 2.06
CA VAL A 12 4.45 -12.14 2.43
C VAL A 12 3.60 -11.59 3.57
N LEU A 13 4.22 -11.02 4.61
CA LEU A 13 3.50 -10.41 5.72
C LEU A 13 2.63 -9.23 5.26
N ILE A 14 3.14 -8.40 4.36
CA ILE A 14 2.40 -7.28 3.77
C ILE A 14 1.21 -7.81 2.96
N ILE A 15 1.39 -8.81 2.10
CA ILE A 15 0.30 -9.43 1.33
C ILE A 15 -0.78 -9.97 2.26
N LEU A 16 -0.39 -10.75 3.28
CA LEU A 16 -1.33 -11.32 4.26
C LEU A 16 -2.09 -10.22 5.01
N TRP A 17 -1.42 -9.12 5.33
CA TRP A 17 -2.06 -7.96 5.93
C TRP A 17 -3.10 -7.31 5.00
N PHE A 18 -2.77 -7.08 3.71
CA PHE A 18 -3.73 -6.56 2.74
C PHE A 18 -4.94 -7.48 2.55
N ILE A 19 -4.72 -8.79 2.44
CA ILE A 19 -5.79 -9.80 2.31
C ILE A 19 -6.68 -9.78 3.54
N LYS A 20 -6.09 -9.84 4.73
CA LYS A 20 -6.82 -9.80 6.00
C LYS A 20 -7.67 -8.53 6.10
N SER A 21 -7.06 -7.37 5.89
CA SER A 21 -7.71 -6.09 6.20
C SER A 21 -8.75 -5.70 5.16
N TYR A 22 -8.48 -5.91 3.87
CA TYR A 22 -9.35 -5.41 2.80
C TYR A 22 -10.19 -6.50 2.16
N PHE A 23 -9.64 -7.67 1.86
CA PHE A 23 -10.38 -8.74 1.18
C PHE A 23 -11.25 -9.59 2.13
N LEU A 24 -10.77 -9.87 3.34
CA LEU A 24 -11.52 -10.62 4.36
C LEU A 24 -12.34 -9.70 5.29
N GLY A 25 -12.22 -8.38 5.14
CA GLY A 25 -12.92 -7.40 5.97
C GLY A 25 -12.54 -7.45 7.46
N ARG A 26 -11.37 -8.01 7.80
CA ARG A 26 -10.89 -8.15 9.20
C ARG A 26 -9.90 -7.03 9.57
N ALA A 27 -10.26 -5.79 9.23
CA ALA A 27 -9.51 -4.60 9.60
C ALA A 27 -9.40 -4.47 11.13
N SER A 28 -8.18 -4.51 11.66
CA SER A 28 -7.92 -4.53 13.10
C SER A 28 -7.64 -3.16 13.68
N THR A 29 -6.95 -2.30 12.93
CA THR A 29 -6.57 -0.96 13.39
C THR A 29 -7.64 0.07 13.02
N GLU A 30 -7.74 1.16 13.79
CA GLU A 30 -8.66 2.26 13.47
C GLU A 30 -8.36 2.89 12.10
N GLU A 31 -7.10 2.85 11.64
CA GLU A 31 -6.74 3.34 10.31
C GLU A 31 -7.21 2.42 9.18
N GLU A 32 -7.06 1.11 9.35
CA GLU A 32 -7.58 0.13 8.39
C GLU A 32 -9.11 0.19 8.32
N LYS A 33 -9.78 0.29 9.47
CA LYS A 33 -11.25 0.41 9.52
C LYS A 33 -11.71 1.69 8.85
N PHE A 34 -10.98 2.78 9.04
CA PHE A 34 -11.26 4.05 8.37
C PHE A 34 -11.19 3.90 6.85
N LEU A 35 -10.07 3.38 6.32
CA LEU A 35 -9.91 3.18 4.88
C LEU A 35 -10.98 2.22 4.32
N TYR A 36 -11.27 1.12 5.01
CA TYR A 36 -12.30 0.18 4.58
C TYR A 36 -13.71 0.80 4.52
N ARG A 37 -14.02 1.74 5.41
CA ARG A 37 -15.34 2.39 5.49
C ARG A 37 -15.47 3.54 4.50
N GLU A 38 -14.44 4.38 4.39
CA GLU A 38 -14.51 5.66 3.67
C GLU A 38 -13.98 5.57 2.24
N ALA A 39 -13.08 4.63 1.93
CA ALA A 39 -12.52 4.53 0.58
C ALA A 39 -13.56 3.96 -0.41
N PRO A 40 -13.56 4.41 -1.66
CA PRO A 40 -14.36 3.79 -2.70
C PRO A 40 -13.97 2.32 -2.87
N ARG A 41 -14.92 1.40 -2.61
CA ARG A 41 -14.65 -0.06 -2.55
C ARG A 41 -13.90 -0.59 -3.76
N TRP A 42 -14.32 -0.20 -4.97
CA TRP A 42 -13.65 -0.61 -6.20
C TRP A 42 -12.18 -0.19 -6.21
N LEU A 43 -11.87 1.09 -5.90
CA LEU A 43 -10.49 1.58 -5.88
C LEU A 43 -9.66 0.90 -4.79
N LEU A 44 -10.26 0.68 -3.61
CA LEU A 44 -9.60 -0.02 -2.50
C LEU A 44 -9.21 -1.45 -2.90
N TYR A 45 -10.14 -2.22 -3.47
CA TYR A 45 -9.86 -3.59 -3.92
C TYR A 45 -8.88 -3.64 -5.08
N PHE A 46 -9.03 -2.73 -6.05
CA PHE A 46 -8.15 -2.67 -7.21
C PHE A 46 -6.71 -2.37 -6.81
N THR A 47 -6.49 -1.30 -6.05
CA THR A 47 -5.14 -0.89 -5.63
C THR A 47 -4.52 -1.89 -4.64
N SER A 48 -5.29 -2.43 -3.69
CA SER A 48 -4.80 -3.45 -2.76
C SER A 48 -4.48 -4.76 -3.49
N GLY A 49 -5.31 -5.16 -4.44
CA GLY A 49 -5.08 -6.35 -5.27
C GLY A 49 -3.85 -6.19 -6.15
N LEU A 50 -3.65 -5.01 -6.72
CA LEU A 50 -2.46 -4.69 -7.50
C LEU A 50 -1.19 -4.84 -6.65
N VAL A 51 -1.15 -4.25 -5.45
CA VAL A 51 -0.02 -4.41 -4.50
C VAL A 51 0.24 -5.87 -4.16
N CYS A 52 -0.81 -6.67 -3.91
CA CYS A 52 -0.64 -8.10 -3.65
C CYS A 52 -0.02 -8.83 -4.84
N VAL A 53 -0.49 -8.57 -6.06
CA VAL A 53 -0.01 -9.23 -7.28
C VAL A 53 1.44 -8.83 -7.58
N THR A 54 1.79 -7.56 -7.48
CA THR A 54 3.15 -7.08 -7.76
C THR A 54 4.16 -7.61 -6.74
N LEU A 55 3.79 -7.67 -5.45
CA LEU A 55 4.63 -8.29 -4.42
C LEU A 55 4.81 -9.80 -4.65
N LEU A 56 3.75 -10.51 -5.06
CA LEU A 56 3.86 -11.93 -5.41
C LEU A 56 4.77 -12.14 -6.63
N MET A 57 4.67 -11.26 -7.63
CA MET A 57 5.56 -11.29 -8.80
C MET A 57 7.01 -11.02 -8.41
N MET A 58 7.27 -10.07 -7.51
CA MET A 58 8.60 -9.77 -7.01
C MET A 58 9.22 -11.00 -6.33
N VAL A 59 8.49 -11.61 -5.40
CA VAL A 59 8.89 -12.87 -4.74
C VAL A 59 9.13 -13.97 -5.79
N SER A 60 8.22 -14.15 -6.75
CA SER A 60 8.35 -15.21 -7.77
C SER A 60 9.60 -15.03 -8.66
N VAL A 61 9.95 -13.78 -8.98
CA VAL A 61 11.16 -13.44 -9.74
C VAL A 61 12.41 -13.68 -8.89
N ASP A 62 12.37 -13.31 -7.61
CA ASP A 62 13.49 -13.51 -6.68
C ASP A 62 13.80 -15.01 -6.49
N PHE A 63 12.79 -15.88 -6.50
CA PHE A 63 12.94 -17.34 -6.48
C PHE A 63 13.30 -17.97 -7.84
N GLY A 64 13.43 -17.17 -8.91
CA GLY A 64 13.73 -17.67 -10.25
C GLY A 64 12.62 -18.51 -10.88
N MET A 65 11.38 -18.43 -10.36
CA MET A 65 10.24 -19.18 -10.88
C MET A 65 9.74 -18.63 -12.23
N VAL A 66 10.05 -17.36 -12.52
CA VAL A 66 9.64 -16.67 -13.74
C VAL A 66 10.88 -16.27 -14.57
N PRO A 67 11.30 -17.11 -15.53
CA PRO A 67 12.48 -16.83 -16.33
C PRO A 67 12.23 -15.67 -17.31
N GLY A 68 13.26 -14.85 -17.53
CA GLY A 68 13.24 -13.78 -18.54
C GLY A 68 12.65 -12.44 -18.10
N ILE A 69 12.17 -12.31 -16.85
CA ILE A 69 11.71 -11.03 -16.31
C ILE A 69 12.82 -10.39 -15.46
N PRO A 70 13.25 -9.14 -15.75
CA PRO A 70 14.25 -8.45 -14.95
C PRO A 70 13.69 -8.01 -13.60
N GLN A 71 14.43 -8.31 -12.52
CA GLN A 71 14.07 -7.97 -11.13
C GLN A 71 13.82 -6.46 -10.94
N GLU A 72 14.62 -5.61 -11.58
CA GLU A 72 14.49 -4.15 -11.52
C GLU A 72 13.13 -3.66 -12.03
N SER A 73 12.61 -4.25 -13.11
CA SER A 73 11.30 -3.87 -13.65
C SER A 73 10.16 -4.28 -12.72
N THR A 74 10.25 -5.46 -12.12
CA THR A 74 9.28 -5.94 -11.13
C THR A 74 9.31 -5.10 -9.86
N PHE A 75 10.49 -4.66 -9.44
CA PHE A 75 10.64 -3.72 -8.32
C PHE A 75 9.97 -2.38 -8.61
N ARG A 76 10.25 -1.74 -9.75
CA ARG A 76 9.61 -0.48 -10.15
C ARG A 76 8.09 -0.60 -10.22
N LEU A 77 7.57 -1.70 -10.76
CA LEU A 77 6.13 -1.99 -10.81
C LEU A 77 5.53 -2.12 -9.41
N THR A 78 6.25 -2.77 -8.49
CA THR A 78 5.85 -2.91 -7.08
C THR A 78 5.80 -1.56 -6.39
N VAL A 79 6.83 -0.73 -6.55
CA VAL A 79 6.86 0.64 -6.00
C VAL A 79 5.72 1.48 -6.58
N ALA A 80 5.47 1.42 -7.89
CA ALA A 80 4.35 2.12 -8.53
C ALA A 80 2.99 1.68 -7.97
N SER A 81 2.79 0.37 -7.74
CA SER A 81 1.56 -0.15 -7.14
C SER A 81 1.35 0.34 -5.70
N LEU A 82 2.42 0.42 -4.90
CA LEU A 82 2.38 0.96 -3.55
C LEU A 82 2.05 2.46 -3.56
N LEU A 83 2.64 3.23 -4.48
CA LEU A 83 2.33 4.65 -4.67
C LEU A 83 0.86 4.87 -5.03
N LEU A 84 0.27 4.03 -5.89
CA LEU A 84 -1.14 4.08 -6.23
C LEU A 84 -2.04 3.80 -5.01
N TRP A 85 -1.68 2.81 -4.20
CA TRP A 85 -2.42 2.53 -2.97
C TRP A 85 -2.31 3.67 -1.95
N LEU A 86 -1.13 4.25 -1.77
CA LEU A 86 -0.92 5.42 -0.91
C LEU A 86 -1.68 6.64 -1.42
N ALA A 87 -1.72 6.87 -2.73
CA ALA A 87 -2.50 7.95 -3.34
C ALA A 87 -4.01 7.79 -3.05
N MET A 88 -4.53 6.57 -3.12
CA MET A 88 -5.91 6.27 -2.73
C MET A 88 -6.15 6.54 -1.24
N ALA A 89 -5.22 6.14 -0.37
CA ALA A 89 -5.32 6.41 1.07
C ALA A 89 -5.29 7.91 1.38
N LEU A 90 -4.42 8.67 0.69
CA LEU A 90 -4.31 10.11 0.79
C LEU A 90 -5.60 10.79 0.31
N TYR A 91 -6.13 10.39 -0.84
CA TYR A 91 -7.39 10.90 -1.38
C TYR A 91 -8.55 10.66 -0.40
N THR A 92 -8.65 9.45 0.17
CA THR A 92 -9.69 9.10 1.14
C THR A 92 -9.62 10.01 2.37
N ARG A 93 -8.41 10.23 2.92
CA ARG A 93 -8.19 11.12 4.06
C ARG A 93 -8.45 12.59 3.73
N TRP A 94 -8.12 13.03 2.52
CA TRP A 94 -8.41 14.38 2.06
C TRP A 94 -9.91 14.62 1.97
N ASN A 95 -10.61 13.75 1.24
CA ASN A 95 -12.06 13.84 1.02
C ASN A 95 -12.81 13.86 2.36
N TRP A 96 -12.47 12.95 3.27
CA TRP A 96 -13.04 12.92 4.61
C TRP A 96 -12.70 14.19 5.42
N GLY A 97 -11.45 14.65 5.38
CA GLY A 97 -10.95 15.79 6.17
C GLY A 97 -11.60 17.12 5.81
N VAL A 98 -12.05 17.31 4.56
CA VAL A 98 -12.75 18.53 4.10
C VAL A 98 -14.09 18.71 4.82
N HIS A 99 -14.75 17.62 5.21
CA HIS A 99 -16.08 17.64 5.82
C HIS A 99 -16.05 17.76 7.36
N ILE A 100 -14.88 17.82 8.00
CA ILE A 100 -14.75 17.86 9.46
C ILE A 100 -14.68 19.29 9.96
N ALA A 101 -15.65 19.70 10.78
CA ALA A 101 -15.66 21.02 11.42
C ALA A 101 -14.69 21.12 12.63
N ASP A 102 -14.42 20.01 13.30
CA ASP A 102 -13.53 19.96 14.47
C ASP A 102 -12.06 20.20 14.09
N ARG A 103 -11.46 21.22 14.70
CA ARG A 103 -10.07 21.64 14.42
C ARG A 103 -9.03 20.64 14.89
N ASP A 104 -9.25 19.96 16.02
CA ASP A 104 -8.28 19.02 16.59
C ASP A 104 -8.23 17.74 15.76
N LEU A 105 -9.39 17.24 15.34
CA LEU A 105 -9.49 16.09 14.44
C LEU A 105 -8.87 16.39 13.07
N ARG A 106 -9.13 17.59 12.53
CA ARG A 106 -8.52 18.05 11.27
C ARG A 106 -6.99 18.15 11.40
N GLY A 107 -6.47 18.69 12.50
CA GLY A 107 -5.03 18.77 12.77
C GLY A 107 -4.35 17.40 12.82
N LYS A 108 -4.99 16.41 13.48
CA LYS A 108 -4.51 15.03 13.49
C LYS A 108 -4.53 14.40 12.10
N ASN A 109 -5.59 14.62 11.31
CA ASN A 109 -5.68 14.11 9.94
C ASN A 109 -4.58 14.70 9.05
N ASN A 110 -4.35 16.01 9.13
CA ASN A 110 -3.31 16.70 8.34
C ASN A 110 -1.91 16.16 8.63
N ARG A 111 -1.58 15.83 9.89
CA ARG A 111 -0.31 15.18 10.23
C ARG A 111 -0.17 13.81 9.57
N LYS A 112 -1.24 13.01 9.56
CA LYS A 112 -1.24 11.71 8.88
C LYS A 112 -1.09 11.85 7.37
N MET A 113 -1.76 12.83 6.78
CA MET A 113 -1.59 13.13 5.36
C MET A 113 -0.16 13.57 5.01
N LEU A 114 0.47 14.39 5.86
CA LEU A 114 1.87 14.78 5.67
C LEU A 114 2.80 13.55 5.72
N LEU A 115 2.59 12.63 6.66
CA LEU A 115 3.36 11.39 6.73
C LEU A 115 3.18 10.52 5.48
N LEU A 116 1.95 10.42 4.95
CA LEU A 116 1.69 9.72 3.69
C LEU A 116 2.42 10.38 2.52
N LEU A 117 2.41 11.71 2.44
CA LEU A 117 3.12 12.45 1.39
C LEU A 117 4.63 12.24 1.47
N LEU A 118 5.21 12.27 2.67
CA LEU A 118 6.64 11.98 2.87
C LEU A 118 6.98 10.55 2.45
N LEU A 119 6.15 9.57 2.81
CA LEU A 119 6.33 8.18 2.39
C LEU A 119 6.23 8.03 0.87
N MET A 120 5.26 8.69 0.23
CA MET A 120 5.14 8.70 -1.22
C MET A 120 6.34 9.36 -1.90
N ALA A 121 6.83 10.49 -1.38
CA ALA A 121 8.02 11.16 -1.91
C ALA A 121 9.27 10.25 -1.79
N PHE A 122 9.42 9.57 -0.65
CA PHE A 122 10.48 8.60 -0.45
C PHE A 122 10.39 7.44 -1.45
N LEU A 123 9.23 6.80 -1.60
CA LEU A 123 9.04 5.71 -2.56
C LEU A 123 9.20 6.17 -4.01
N ALA A 124 8.75 7.37 -4.36
CA ALA A 124 8.95 7.93 -5.69
C ALA A 124 10.43 8.18 -6.00
N SER A 125 11.25 8.49 -4.99
CA SER A 125 12.69 8.67 -5.17
C SER A 125 13.46 7.37 -5.45
N THR A 126 12.83 6.20 -5.26
CA THR A 126 13.44 4.89 -5.55
C THR A 126 13.05 4.32 -6.92
N LEU A 127 12.28 5.05 -7.72
CA LEU A 127 11.93 4.70 -9.11
C LEU A 127 13.02 5.11 -10.09
#